data_AF-W4HGY1-F1
#
_entry.id   AF-W4HGY1-F1
#
_cell.length_a   1.000
_cell.length_b   1.000
_cell.length_c   1.000
_cell.angle_alpha   90.00
_cell.angle_beta   90.00
_cell.angle_gamma   90.00
#
_symmetry.space_group_name_H-M   'P 1'
#
loop_
_entity.id
_entity.type
_entity.pdbx_description
1 polymer ?
#
loop_
_entity_poly.entity_id
_entity_poly.type
_entity_poly.pdbx_seq_one_letter_code
_entity_poly.pdbx_strand_id
1 'polypeptide(L)'
;MAFISADIDLDLELADLEERYHENTAREDLSSFDRLLSIGAIHRKAPKGTSQSATAQRLGVKQEYVSLGTTALKHRDAVVAIIDTASATMTELKSMLPKFNAGEGQGAQTKKAAATPPKSAQREFEVAGAGRVRLRPTKSGLNLSVQRLKLEGSRQDEFEVELRQLLEKFAAE
;
A
#
# COMPACT_ATOMS: atom_id res chain seq x y z
N MET A 1 -8.73 16.63 -25.43
CA MET A 1 -7.87 17.36 -24.47
C MET A 1 -7.65 16.41 -23.32
N ALA A 2 -6.40 16.07 -23.06
CA ALA A 2 -6.01 14.93 -22.24
C ALA A 2 -5.16 15.37 -21.05
N PHE A 3 -5.20 14.51 -20.03
CA PHE A 3 -4.26 14.36 -18.92
C PHE A 3 -4.45 15.27 -17.71
N ILE A 4 -5.17 14.77 -16.70
CA ILE A 4 -4.75 14.98 -15.31
C ILE A 4 -3.54 14.07 -15.10
N SER A 5 -2.39 14.52 -15.62
CA SER A 5 -1.10 13.96 -15.25
C SER A 5 -0.56 14.83 -14.13
N ALA A 6 -0.46 14.26 -12.94
CA ALA A 6 0.29 14.75 -11.78
C ALA A 6 -0.13 16.09 -11.14
N ASP A 7 -0.57 17.12 -11.86
CA ASP A 7 -0.86 18.43 -11.28
C ASP A 7 -2.34 18.57 -10.91
N ILE A 8 -2.69 18.11 -9.71
CA ILE A 8 -3.93 18.59 -9.09
C ILE A 8 -3.72 20.07 -8.81
N ASP A 9 -4.48 20.91 -9.50
CA ASP A 9 -4.54 22.33 -9.21
C ASP A 9 -5.25 22.53 -7.86
N LEU A 10 -4.43 22.77 -6.85
CA LEU A 10 -4.86 22.98 -5.49
C LEU A 10 -5.34 24.40 -5.24
N ASP A 11 -5.38 25.27 -6.24
CA ASP A 11 -5.90 26.62 -6.12
C ASP A 11 -7.39 26.73 -6.48
N LEU A 12 -7.95 25.69 -7.13
CA LEU A 12 -9.39 25.58 -7.40
C LEU A 12 -10.26 25.69 -6.14
N GLU A 13 -11.50 26.15 -6.36
CA GLU A 13 -12.54 26.09 -5.34
C GLU A 13 -13.00 24.65 -5.11
N LEU A 14 -13.59 24.42 -3.93
CA LEU A 14 -14.05 23.09 -3.54
C LEU A 14 -15.08 22.52 -4.53
N ALA A 15 -16.01 23.35 -5.01
CA ALA A 15 -17.04 22.93 -5.95
C ALA A 15 -16.45 22.48 -7.29
N ASP A 16 -15.45 23.22 -7.81
CA ASP A 16 -14.77 22.88 -9.06
C ASP A 16 -14.02 21.54 -8.97
N LEU A 17 -13.37 21.29 -7.82
CA LEU A 17 -12.68 20.02 -7.57
C LEU A 17 -13.66 18.85 -7.51
N GLU A 18 -14.84 19.05 -6.91
CA GLU A 18 -15.90 18.04 -6.85
C GLU A 18 -16.47 17.77 -8.25
N GLU A 19 -16.80 18.81 -9.01
CA GLU A 19 -17.32 18.69 -10.39
C GLU A 19 -16.33 17.93 -11.27
N ARG A 20 -15.04 18.33 -11.27
CA ARG A 20 -13.98 17.62 -12.00
C ARG A 20 -13.87 16.17 -11.56
N TYR A 21 -13.89 15.89 -10.26
CA TYR A 21 -13.81 14.52 -9.78
C TYR A 21 -14.97 13.65 -10.30
N HIS A 22 -16.20 14.18 -10.29
CA HIS A 22 -17.37 13.46 -10.79
C HIS A 22 -17.30 13.25 -12.31
N GLU A 23 -16.91 14.28 -13.07
CA GLU A 23 -16.74 14.20 -14.52
C GLU A 23 -15.69 13.14 -14.91
N ASN A 24 -14.53 13.16 -14.26
CA ASN A 24 -13.46 12.21 -14.56
C ASN A 24 -13.76 10.78 -14.10
N THR A 25 -14.47 10.64 -12.98
CA THR A 25 -14.92 9.33 -12.50
C THR A 25 -15.95 8.73 -13.48
N ALA A 26 -16.86 9.55 -14.02
CA ALA A 26 -17.86 9.11 -15.00
C ALA A 26 -17.23 8.71 -16.34
N ARG A 27 -16.10 9.34 -16.71
CA ARG A 27 -15.33 9.03 -17.93
C ARG A 27 -14.36 7.85 -17.76
N GLU A 28 -14.22 7.32 -16.54
CA GLU A 28 -13.21 6.30 -16.20
C GLU A 28 -11.76 6.73 -16.52
N ASP A 29 -11.50 8.05 -16.51
CA ASP A 29 -10.23 8.65 -16.98
C ASP A 29 -9.19 8.82 -15.85
N LEU A 30 -9.48 8.31 -14.65
CA LEU A 30 -8.58 8.39 -13.51
C LEU A 30 -7.96 7.04 -13.19
N SER A 31 -6.64 7.02 -13.06
CA SER A 31 -5.95 5.94 -12.36
C SER A 31 -6.46 5.83 -10.92
N SER A 32 -6.26 4.66 -10.29
CA SER A 32 -6.65 4.50 -8.88
C SER A 32 -5.92 5.48 -7.97
N PHE A 33 -4.69 5.88 -8.32
CA PHE A 33 -3.91 6.84 -7.55
C PHE A 33 -4.42 8.28 -7.75
N ASP A 34 -4.69 8.70 -8.99
CA ASP A 34 -5.20 10.05 -9.27
C ASP A 34 -6.58 10.26 -8.65
N ARG A 35 -7.39 9.18 -8.60
CA ARG A 35 -8.66 9.18 -7.86
C ARG A 35 -8.45 9.48 -6.38
N LEU A 36 -7.49 8.82 -5.74
CA LEU A 36 -7.19 9.05 -4.32
C LEU A 36 -6.62 10.45 -4.07
N LEU A 37 -5.75 10.94 -4.95
CA LEU A 37 -5.23 12.31 -4.84
C LEU A 37 -6.35 13.35 -4.96
N SER A 38 -7.29 13.17 -5.89
CA SER A 38 -8.46 14.05 -6.06
C SER A 38 -9.34 14.06 -4.80
N ILE A 39 -9.65 12.89 -4.25
CA ILE A 39 -10.41 12.77 -2.99
C ILE A 39 -9.70 13.48 -1.84
N GLY A 40 -8.37 13.31 -1.73
CA GLY A 40 -7.55 13.98 -0.72
C GLY A 40 -7.57 15.50 -0.87
N ALA A 41 -7.51 16.01 -2.10
CA ALA A 41 -7.50 17.45 -2.40
C ALA A 41 -8.84 18.09 -2.02
N ILE A 42 -9.95 17.43 -2.37
CA ILE A 42 -11.31 17.82 -1.97
C ILE A 42 -11.42 17.88 -0.44
N HIS A 43 -10.97 16.83 0.26
CA HIS A 43 -11.01 16.82 1.72
C HIS A 43 -10.17 17.94 2.34
N ARG A 44 -8.99 18.23 1.77
CA ARG A 44 -8.10 19.29 2.26
C ARG A 44 -8.68 20.70 2.05
N LYS A 45 -9.48 20.89 0.99
CA LYS A 45 -10.18 22.15 0.69
C LYS A 45 -11.50 22.30 1.42
N ALA A 46 -12.04 21.23 1.99
CA ALA A 46 -13.26 21.29 2.77
C ALA A 46 -13.10 22.22 3.99
N PRO A 47 -14.19 22.84 4.48
CA PRO A 47 -14.16 23.68 5.67
C PRO A 47 -13.46 22.99 6.85
N LYS A 48 -12.68 23.75 7.61
CA LYS A 48 -11.95 23.21 8.78
C LYS A 48 -12.94 22.52 9.74
N GLY A 49 -12.62 21.28 10.14
CA GLY A 49 -13.48 20.46 10.99
C GLY A 49 -14.45 19.55 10.22
N THR A 50 -14.48 19.60 8.88
CA THR A 50 -15.20 18.63 8.07
C THR A 50 -14.66 17.22 8.35
N SER A 51 -15.55 16.30 8.74
CA SER A 51 -15.16 14.91 9.00
C SER A 51 -14.92 14.16 7.70
N GLN A 52 -14.09 13.12 7.75
CA GLN A 52 -13.87 12.24 6.58
C GLN A 52 -15.17 11.56 6.11
N SER A 53 -16.08 11.25 7.04
CA SER A 53 -17.40 10.67 6.72
C SER A 53 -18.27 11.67 5.94
N ALA A 54 -18.25 12.96 6.33
CA ALA A 54 -18.98 14.00 5.60
C ALA A 54 -18.44 14.17 4.17
N THR A 55 -17.12 14.20 3.98
CA THR A 55 -16.52 14.22 2.63
C THR A 55 -16.86 12.95 1.84
N ALA A 56 -16.83 11.78 2.48
CA ALA A 56 -17.15 10.52 1.84
C ALA A 56 -18.60 10.48 1.32
N GLN A 57 -19.55 10.98 2.11
CA GLN A 57 -20.95 11.11 1.71
C GLN A 57 -21.12 12.06 0.53
N ARG A 58 -20.49 13.24 0.56
CA ARG A 58 -20.52 14.21 -0.55
C ARG A 58 -20.07 13.59 -1.87
N LEU A 59 -19.00 12.78 -1.83
CA LEU A 59 -18.40 12.16 -3.00
C LEU A 59 -19.01 10.80 -3.39
N GLY A 60 -19.94 10.27 -2.59
CA GLY A 60 -20.50 8.92 -2.81
C GLY A 60 -19.45 7.80 -2.70
N VAL A 61 -18.44 7.95 -1.83
CA VAL A 61 -17.36 6.97 -1.65
C VAL A 61 -17.32 6.40 -0.24
N LYS A 62 -16.53 5.34 -0.04
CA LYS A 62 -16.25 4.82 1.31
C LYS A 62 -15.32 5.78 2.06
N GLN A 63 -15.55 5.97 3.36
CA GLN A 63 -14.69 6.79 4.22
C GLN A 63 -13.21 6.36 4.16
N GLU A 64 -12.95 5.07 4.00
CA GLU A 64 -11.61 4.51 3.78
C GLU A 64 -10.86 5.24 2.65
N TYR A 65 -11.54 5.59 1.54
CA TYR A 65 -10.92 6.28 0.41
C TYR A 65 -10.55 7.73 0.71
N VAL A 66 -11.26 8.38 1.64
CA VAL A 66 -10.90 9.71 2.11
C VAL A 66 -9.64 9.66 2.99
N SER A 67 -9.53 8.65 3.85
CA SER A 67 -8.33 8.41 4.66
C SER A 67 -7.10 8.09 3.79
N LEU A 68 -7.26 7.18 2.83
CA LEU A 68 -6.22 6.82 1.87
C LEU A 68 -5.84 8.00 0.97
N GLY A 69 -6.82 8.77 0.48
CA GLY A 69 -6.58 9.96 -0.32
C GLY A 69 -5.84 11.06 0.42
N THR A 70 -6.18 11.28 1.69
CA THR A 70 -5.43 12.21 2.57
C THR A 70 -3.97 11.77 2.72
N THR A 71 -3.74 10.47 2.89
CA THR A 71 -2.39 9.90 3.02
C THR A 71 -1.62 10.01 1.71
N ALA A 72 -2.25 9.66 0.58
CA ALA A 72 -1.67 9.74 -0.75
C ALA A 72 -1.28 11.19 -1.10
N LEU A 73 -2.12 12.17 -0.78
CA LEU A 73 -1.82 13.58 -1.01
C LEU A 73 -0.67 14.08 -0.13
N LYS A 74 -0.65 13.70 1.15
CA LYS A 74 0.39 14.09 2.10
C LYS A 74 1.76 13.52 1.74
N HIS A 75 1.80 12.30 1.22
CA HIS A 75 3.03 11.57 0.91
C HIS A 75 3.24 11.38 -0.60
N ARG A 76 2.64 12.25 -1.43
CA ARG A 76 2.60 12.10 -2.89
C ARG A 76 3.98 11.82 -3.49
N ASP A 77 4.96 12.65 -3.18
CA ASP A 77 6.30 12.53 -3.76
C ASP A 77 7.00 11.23 -3.35
N ALA A 78 6.79 10.79 -2.11
CA ALA A 78 7.33 9.53 -1.62
C ALA A 78 6.64 8.32 -2.27
N VAL A 79 5.33 8.39 -2.51
CA VAL A 79 4.58 7.32 -3.18
C VAL A 79 4.98 7.20 -4.65
N VAL A 80 5.02 8.31 -5.39
CA VAL A 80 5.43 8.35 -6.81
C VAL A 80 6.88 7.88 -6.99
N ALA A 81 7.75 8.08 -6.00
CA ALA A 81 9.12 7.59 -6.05
C ALA A 81 9.25 6.06 -5.91
N ILE A 82 8.23 5.37 -5.39
CA ILE A 82 8.31 3.95 -5.01
C ILE A 82 7.47 3.07 -5.92
N ILE A 83 6.37 3.58 -6.49
CA ILE A 83 5.45 2.80 -7.34
C ILE A 83 5.14 3.51 -8.66
N ASP A 84 4.83 2.72 -9.69
CA ASP A 84 4.19 3.23 -10.91
C ASP A 84 2.72 3.53 -10.61
N THR A 85 2.42 4.81 -10.39
CA THR A 85 1.08 5.27 -10.01
C THR A 85 0.08 5.19 -11.15
N ALA A 86 0.53 5.16 -12.41
CA ALA A 86 -0.36 5.08 -13.57
C ALA A 86 -1.00 3.70 -13.68
N SER A 87 -0.27 2.63 -13.32
CA SER A 87 -0.77 1.25 -13.37
C SER A 87 -1.20 0.68 -12.02
N ALA A 88 -0.96 1.39 -10.91
CA ALA A 88 -1.22 0.88 -9.57
C ALA A 88 -2.72 0.58 -9.36
N THR A 89 -3.01 -0.63 -8.91
CA THR A 89 -4.37 -1.04 -8.59
C THR A 89 -4.81 -0.49 -7.22
N MET A 90 -6.11 -0.30 -7.05
CA MET A 90 -6.68 0.09 -5.74
C MET A 90 -6.30 -0.90 -4.62
N THR A 91 -6.16 -2.19 -4.93
CA THR A 91 -5.73 -3.22 -3.97
C THR A 91 -4.30 -3.00 -3.49
N GLU A 92 -3.37 -2.68 -4.40
CA GLU A 92 -1.98 -2.39 -4.06
C GLU A 92 -1.88 -1.11 -3.22
N LEU A 93 -2.60 -0.06 -3.61
CA LEU A 93 -2.63 1.22 -2.89
C LEU A 93 -3.17 1.06 -1.47
N LYS A 94 -4.24 0.27 -1.27
CA LYS A 94 -4.78 -0.06 0.07
C LYS A 94 -3.78 -0.75 0.98
N SER A 95 -2.93 -1.63 0.44
CA SER A 95 -1.93 -2.34 1.22
C SER A 95 -0.73 -1.47 1.57
N MET A 96 -0.38 -0.55 0.68
CA MET A 96 0.86 0.24 0.76
C MET A 96 0.67 1.55 1.53
N LEU A 97 -0.36 2.34 1.22
CA LEU A 97 -0.53 3.69 1.79
C LEU A 97 -0.59 3.73 3.33
N PRO A 98 -1.22 2.78 4.05
CA PRO A 98 -1.22 2.80 5.52
C PRO A 98 0.18 2.77 6.14
N LYS A 99 1.18 2.19 5.46
CA LYS A 99 2.57 2.09 5.94
C LYS A 99 3.28 3.44 5.99
N PHE A 100 2.79 4.43 5.23
CA PHE A 100 3.33 5.79 5.25
C PHE A 100 2.96 6.55 6.53
N ASN A 101 1.78 6.25 7.11
CA ASN A 101 1.37 6.80 8.39
C ASN A 101 2.03 6.09 9.58
N ALA A 102 2.38 4.81 9.44
CA ALA A 102 3.07 4.01 10.47
C ALA A 102 4.57 4.34 10.62
N GLY A 103 5.09 5.31 9.86
CA GLY A 103 6.52 5.70 9.89
C GLY A 103 7.43 4.82 9.02
N GLU A 104 6.95 3.69 8.49
CA GLU A 104 7.71 2.81 7.60
C GLU A 104 7.99 3.45 6.23
N GLY A 105 7.19 4.45 5.82
CA GLY A 105 7.35 5.17 4.55
C GLY A 105 8.43 6.26 4.53
N GLN A 106 9.10 6.55 5.65
CA GLN A 106 10.09 7.64 5.74
C GLN A 106 11.56 7.14 5.71
N GLY A 107 11.78 5.82 5.71
CA GLY A 107 13.14 5.23 5.71
C GLY A 107 13.77 5.01 4.33
N ALA A 108 13.08 5.33 3.23
CA ALA A 108 13.55 5.05 1.88
C ALA A 108 14.25 6.24 1.20
N GLN A 109 15.09 6.99 1.94
CA GLN A 109 16.14 7.75 1.27
C GLN A 109 17.32 6.81 0.99
N THR A 110 17.73 6.79 -0.28
CA THR A 110 18.81 6.01 -0.88
C THR A 110 18.51 4.52 -1.15
N LYS A 111 18.01 4.25 -2.36
CA LYS A 111 18.80 3.57 -3.39
C LYS A 111 18.08 3.63 -4.74
N LYS A 112 18.71 4.36 -5.66
CA LYS A 112 18.52 4.25 -7.11
C LYS A 112 18.31 2.79 -7.50
N ALA A 113 17.36 2.59 -8.40
CA ALA A 113 17.25 1.51 -9.37
C ALA A 113 18.15 0.30 -9.09
N ALA A 114 17.57 -0.75 -8.51
CA ALA A 114 18.12 -2.07 -8.68
C ALA A 114 16.96 -2.99 -9.08
N ALA A 115 16.87 -3.16 -10.40
CA ALA A 115 16.06 -4.12 -11.14
C ALA A 115 15.46 -5.22 -10.25
N THR A 116 14.14 -5.33 -10.33
CA THR A 116 13.34 -6.45 -9.88
C THR A 116 14.10 -7.76 -10.19
N PRO A 117 14.60 -8.51 -9.19
CA PRO A 117 15.06 -9.85 -9.48
C PRO A 117 13.84 -10.67 -9.94
N PRO A 118 14.00 -11.57 -10.90
CA PRO A 118 12.89 -12.23 -11.57
C PRO A 118 12.03 -13.01 -10.57
N LYS A 119 10.73 -13.05 -10.86
CA LYS A 119 9.64 -13.75 -10.14
C LYS A 119 9.84 -15.26 -9.94
N SER A 120 11.02 -15.81 -10.23
CA SER A 120 11.29 -17.26 -10.35
C SER A 120 11.96 -17.92 -9.14
N ALA A 121 12.22 -17.20 -8.03
CA ALA A 121 12.87 -17.79 -6.85
C ALA A 121 11.94 -17.94 -5.62
N GLN A 122 10.65 -17.61 -5.73
CA GLN A 122 9.70 -17.84 -4.64
C GLN A 122 9.30 -19.32 -4.64
N ARG A 123 9.74 -20.07 -3.63
CA ARG A 123 9.34 -21.47 -3.43
C ARG A 123 8.20 -21.50 -2.42
N GLU A 124 7.07 -22.05 -2.82
CA GLU A 124 5.92 -22.28 -1.95
C GLU A 124 5.72 -23.79 -1.83
N PHE A 125 5.59 -24.28 -0.60
CA PHE A 125 5.24 -25.67 -0.35
C PHE A 125 4.21 -25.76 0.76
N GLU A 126 3.32 -26.75 0.63
CA GLU A 126 2.28 -27.03 1.60
C GLU A 126 2.81 -28.04 2.61
N VAL A 127 2.75 -27.69 3.88
CA VAL A 127 3.17 -28.57 4.97
C VAL A 127 1.91 -29.13 5.61
N ALA A 128 1.79 -30.47 5.61
CA ALA A 128 0.66 -31.16 6.21
C ALA A 128 0.51 -30.72 7.68
N GLY A 129 -0.66 -30.17 8.02
CA GLY A 129 -0.96 -29.64 9.36
C GLY A 129 -0.42 -28.24 9.67
N ALA A 130 0.52 -27.71 8.89
CA ALA A 130 1.17 -26.40 9.13
C ALA A 130 0.81 -25.31 8.09
N GLY A 131 -0.02 -25.65 7.11
CA GLY A 131 -0.51 -24.71 6.11
C GLY A 131 0.54 -24.39 5.05
N ARG A 132 0.55 -23.15 4.58
CA ARG A 132 1.34 -22.73 3.41
C ARG A 132 2.63 -22.06 3.86
N VAL A 133 3.77 -22.60 3.45
CA VAL A 133 5.10 -22.03 3.71
C VAL A 133 5.64 -21.40 2.44
N ARG A 134 6.08 -20.14 2.54
CA ARG A 134 6.71 -19.38 1.47
C ARG A 134 8.14 -19.06 1.84
N LEU A 135 9.05 -19.45 0.96
CA LEU A 135 10.45 -19.08 0.98
C LEU A 135 10.74 -18.11 -0.15
N ARG A 136 11.19 -16.92 0.21
CA ARG A 136 11.58 -15.88 -0.74
C ARG A 136 13.03 -15.46 -0.46
N PRO A 137 13.98 -15.86 -1.30
CA PRO A 137 15.33 -15.32 -1.27
C PRO A 137 15.29 -13.80 -1.50
N THR A 138 16.07 -13.07 -0.73
CA THR A 138 16.25 -11.62 -0.84
C THR A 138 17.72 -11.31 -1.08
N LYS A 139 18.04 -10.06 -1.43
CA LYS A 139 19.43 -9.62 -1.64
C LYS A 139 20.29 -9.72 -0.36
N SER A 140 19.67 -9.90 0.80
CA SER A 140 20.33 -9.93 2.12
C SER A 140 20.07 -11.22 2.90
N GLY A 141 19.50 -12.26 2.27
CA GLY A 141 19.21 -13.53 2.95
C GLY A 141 17.94 -14.22 2.45
N LEU A 142 17.16 -14.79 3.37
CA LEU A 142 15.98 -15.59 3.07
C LEU A 142 14.79 -15.11 3.93
N ASN A 143 13.65 -14.81 3.29
CA ASN A 143 12.41 -14.51 3.99
C ASN A 143 11.54 -15.78 4.03
N LEU A 144 11.26 -16.26 5.24
CA LEU A 144 10.33 -17.37 5.52
C LEU A 144 9.01 -16.79 6.01
N SER A 145 7.91 -17.12 5.33
CA SER A 145 6.55 -16.77 5.76
C SER A 145 5.70 -18.01 5.84
N VAL A 146 5.14 -18.27 7.02
CA VAL A 146 4.22 -19.38 7.26
C VAL A 146 2.81 -18.84 7.45
N GLN A 147 1.84 -19.38 6.72
CA GLN A 147 0.45 -18.95 6.76
C GLN A 147 -0.47 -20.12 7.09
N ARG A 148 -1.50 -19.85 7.92
CA ARG A 148 -2.51 -20.83 8.38
C ARG A 148 -1.94 -21.98 9.23
N LEU A 149 -0.81 -21.75 9.87
CA LEU A 149 -0.26 -22.64 10.88
C LEU A 149 -1.17 -22.60 12.12
N LYS A 150 -1.75 -23.75 12.47
CA LYS A 150 -2.52 -23.92 13.72
C LYS A 150 -1.65 -24.69 14.70
N LEU A 151 -1.01 -23.98 15.61
CA LEU A 151 -0.32 -24.59 16.76
C LEU A 151 -1.25 -24.50 17.96
N GLU A 152 -1.48 -25.63 18.63
CA GLU A 152 -2.12 -25.61 19.95
C GLU A 152 -1.14 -25.03 20.97
N GLY A 153 -1.62 -24.21 21.91
CA GLY A 153 -0.81 -23.23 22.65
C GLY A 153 0.48 -23.75 23.31
N SER A 154 0.54 -25.01 23.73
CA SER A 154 1.74 -25.63 24.31
C SER A 154 2.80 -26.07 23.30
N ARG A 155 2.47 -26.14 22.00
CA ARG A 155 3.39 -26.49 20.91
C ARG A 155 4.00 -25.27 20.20
N GLN A 156 3.53 -24.06 20.52
CA GLN A 156 4.07 -22.86 19.92
C GLN A 156 5.49 -22.57 20.42
N ASP A 157 5.70 -22.63 21.74
CA ASP A 157 7.01 -22.38 22.35
C ASP A 157 8.05 -23.42 21.89
N GLU A 158 7.65 -24.69 21.83
CA GLU A 158 8.49 -25.78 21.33
C GLU A 158 8.85 -25.58 19.86
N PHE A 159 7.88 -25.19 19.03
CA PHE A 159 8.09 -24.84 17.63
C PHE A 159 9.07 -23.66 17.45
N GLU A 160 8.97 -22.61 18.28
CA GLU A 160 9.86 -21.45 18.21
C GLU A 160 11.30 -21.82 18.59
N VAL A 161 11.47 -22.69 19.58
CA VAL A 161 12.78 -23.20 20.01
C VAL A 161 13.40 -24.07 18.91
N GLU A 162 12.66 -25.02 18.35
CA GLU A 162 13.14 -25.89 17.27
C GLU A 162 13.46 -25.10 16.00
N LEU A 163 12.62 -24.14 15.62
CA LEU A 163 12.85 -23.28 14.46
C LEU A 163 14.12 -22.45 14.63
N ARG A 164 14.37 -21.90 15.83
CA ARG A 164 15.61 -21.17 16.11
C ARG A 164 16.83 -22.07 15.97
N GLN A 165 16.83 -23.25 16.59
CA GLN A 165 17.95 -24.19 16.51
C GLN A 165 18.23 -24.61 15.06
N LEU A 166 17.19 -24.85 14.29
CA LEU A 166 17.30 -25.18 12.87
C LEU A 166 17.95 -24.04 12.09
N LEU A 167 17.51 -22.79 12.31
CA LEU A 167 18.07 -21.62 11.62
C LEU A 167 19.53 -21.37 12.02
N GLU A 168 19.87 -21.52 13.30
CA GLU A 168 21.25 -21.38 13.80
C GLU A 168 22.18 -22.42 13.20
N LYS A 169 21.73 -23.67 13.08
CA LYS A 169 22.49 -24.76 12.46
C LYS A 169 22.91 -24.43 11.02
N PHE A 170 21.99 -23.91 10.21
CA PHE A 170 22.25 -23.59 8.81
C PHE A 170 22.85 -22.18 8.58
N ALA A 171 22.91 -21.35 9.62
CA ALA A 171 23.63 -20.08 9.59
C ALA A 171 25.12 -20.22 9.95
N ALA A 172 25.53 -21.38 10.48
CA ALA A 172 26.89 -21.67 10.94
C ALA A 172 27.78 -22.40 9.91
N GLU A 173 27.25 -22.73 8.73
CA GLU A 173 27.99 -23.24 7.56
C GLU A 173 28.28 -22.10 6.55
#